data_AF-A0A6J5Y8S4-F1
#
_entry.id   AF-A0A6J5Y8S4-F1
#
_cell.length_a   1.000
_cell.length_b   1.000
_cell.length_c   1.000
_cell.angle_alpha   90.00
_cell.angle_beta   90.00
_cell.angle_gamma   90.00
#
_symmetry.space_group_name_H-M   'P 1'
#
loop_
_entity.id
_entity.type
_entity.pdbx_description
1 polymer ?
#
loop_
_entity_poly.entity_id
_entity_poly.type
_entity_poly.pdbx_seq_one_letter_code
_entity_poly.pdbx_strand_id
1 'polypeptide(L)'
;MNHKNWLTRSLDDMPRKEEDKKELIRFWNEFYTYLLQNTNKSGQHGKSHSVQYKETAFDILEEAKTRLPLSVDELSEIQKQIEEITIWFDEKSIFRSASDIIKILIRENEESAKDFLRRRPFEKDDLELLSEFGQYTIEALIVHVLSMFFYSVESNSLIRVASLVEQLESSVRHQASLLKSGRCNKPFSSATNDFKVKKSGKDRKRSKLVMMYPFGSGLVQFMEERKLISLVTDLSGTVRVKKKKGSYFLPSHLYAVCNFDISLLPIKLNLPMVCKPRDWTSACRGDQNPRYLSDLSGGYLSGPTGGLYDRYRLLSSGDINHFYIDIGREKNYEKLCLVMNKLQGQAFQINSHWLKCLKYNEDSFVESGLLMPRFLSSMNIKDVSNLLREFHMKDEVINKLCNFSELLHTLSKNIQRSRYENLIMKLAQAYEGYHFYLPAFLDFRGRIYRSGVLHFHERDLARSMIVFADIKSSGNIDMNAYLAAAAFHYKSFVSVDEALYFSNNNFLQLSHDDDLLMYAREAKRPFQLFAHLIGVTSPNLKVITRIPLTQDASASAYQIMSYFLLDESLASRTNLIPSLDGKIQDVYSFILEDLKVFMKAELDNNHLSTIVCNVLTPI
;
A
#
# COMPACT_ATOMS: atom_id res chain seq x y z
N MET A 1 -7.71 9.11 34.74
CA MET A 1 -7.58 7.95 33.83
C MET A 1 -6.10 7.71 33.61
N ASN A 2 -5.60 6.62 34.18
CA ASN A 2 -4.20 6.25 34.32
C ASN A 2 -3.60 5.81 32.97
N HIS A 3 -2.35 6.22 32.75
CA HIS A 3 -1.38 5.82 31.72
C HIS A 3 -1.86 4.93 30.56
N LYS A 4 -1.83 5.52 29.36
CA LYS A 4 -2.07 4.86 28.06
C LYS A 4 -0.99 3.78 27.81
N ASN A 5 -1.23 2.55 28.27
CA ASN A 5 -0.31 1.41 28.15
C ASN A 5 0.19 1.17 26.72
N TRP A 6 -0.60 1.53 25.71
CA TRP A 6 -0.21 1.45 24.30
C TRP A 6 1.07 2.22 23.96
N LEU A 7 1.35 3.32 24.67
CA LEU A 7 2.55 4.12 24.48
C LEU A 7 3.80 3.41 25.00
N THR A 8 3.73 2.90 26.22
CA THR A 8 4.78 2.03 26.79
C THR A 8 5.10 0.92 25.80
N ARG A 9 4.06 0.25 25.33
CA ARG A 9 4.15 -0.90 24.44
C ARG A 9 4.68 -0.57 23.04
N SER A 10 4.46 0.65 22.55
CA SER A 10 5.03 1.12 21.28
C SER A 10 6.54 1.43 21.35
N LEU A 11 7.08 1.51 22.57
CA LEU A 11 8.48 1.87 22.84
C LEU A 11 9.28 0.71 23.45
N ASP A 12 8.63 -0.42 23.79
CA ASP A 12 9.26 -1.63 24.37
C ASP A 12 10.42 -2.13 23.50
N ASP A 13 10.24 -2.13 22.18
CA ASP A 13 11.21 -2.63 21.18
C ASP A 13 12.36 -1.63 20.88
N MET A 14 12.36 -0.44 21.47
CA MET A 14 13.45 0.52 21.21
C MET A 14 14.70 0.15 22.01
N PRO A 15 15.89 0.11 21.38
CA PRO A 15 17.16 -0.18 22.06
C PRO A 15 17.65 1.06 22.84
N ARG A 16 16.90 1.45 23.86
CA ARG A 16 17.22 2.56 24.78
C ARG A 16 17.24 2.05 26.22
N LYS A 17 17.95 2.77 27.09
CA LYS A 17 17.95 2.49 28.53
C LYS A 17 16.53 2.65 29.08
N GLU A 18 16.20 1.90 30.11
CA GLU A 18 14.86 1.94 30.71
C GLU A 18 14.50 3.32 31.27
N GLU A 19 15.47 4.10 31.76
CA GLU A 19 15.25 5.49 32.17
C GLU A 19 14.83 6.38 31.00
N ASP A 20 15.52 6.26 29.86
CA ASP A 20 15.22 7.01 28.64
C ASP A 20 13.83 6.66 28.09
N LYS A 21 13.46 5.38 28.15
CA LYS A 21 12.13 4.91 27.75
C LYS A 21 11.04 5.54 28.61
N LYS A 22 11.23 5.61 29.93
CA LYS A 22 10.27 6.22 30.86
C LYS A 22 10.02 7.70 30.54
N GLU A 23 11.08 8.46 30.27
CA GLU A 23 10.94 9.87 29.89
C GLU A 23 10.22 10.03 28.56
N LEU A 24 10.53 9.19 27.57
CA LEU A 24 9.82 9.21 26.28
C LEU A 24 8.34 8.85 26.43
N ILE A 25 8.01 7.88 27.27
CA ILE A 25 6.63 7.51 27.59
C ILE A 25 5.90 8.70 28.23
N ARG A 26 6.53 9.39 29.20
CA ARG A 26 5.97 10.60 29.82
C ARG A 26 5.68 11.67 28.77
N PHE A 27 6.67 12.00 27.96
CA PHE A 27 6.57 13.01 26.91
C PHE A 27 5.44 12.73 25.92
N TRP A 28 5.38 11.51 25.37
CA TRP A 28 4.32 11.14 24.45
C TRP A 28 2.95 11.12 25.12
N ASN A 29 2.86 10.68 26.38
CA ASN A 29 1.61 10.72 27.13
C ASN A 29 1.07 12.15 27.25
N GLU A 30 1.92 13.11 27.63
CA GLU A 30 1.56 14.52 27.73
C GLU A 30 1.12 15.06 26.37
N PHE A 31 1.93 14.83 25.33
CA PHE A 31 1.67 15.30 23.98
C PHE A 31 0.35 14.76 23.40
N TYR A 32 0.13 13.44 23.43
CA TYR A 32 -1.10 12.83 22.92
C TYR A 32 -2.33 13.16 23.76
N THR A 33 -2.17 13.43 25.05
CA THR A 33 -3.28 13.88 25.91
C THR A 33 -3.67 15.31 25.57
N TYR A 34 -2.70 16.20 25.38
CA TYR A 34 -2.95 17.55 24.88
C TYR A 34 -3.67 17.53 23.53
N LEU A 35 -3.22 16.67 22.60
CA LEU A 35 -3.88 16.52 21.30
C LEU A 35 -5.33 16.07 21.45
N LEU A 36 -5.59 15.00 22.21
CA LEU A 36 -6.94 14.48 22.42
C LEU A 36 -7.89 15.55 22.98
N GLN A 37 -7.45 16.32 23.98
CA GLN A 37 -8.24 17.39 24.60
C GLN A 37 -8.57 18.53 23.63
N ASN A 38 -7.65 18.87 22.72
CA ASN A 38 -7.88 19.94 21.74
C ASN A 38 -8.64 19.47 20.50
N THR A 39 -8.58 18.18 20.16
CA THR A 39 -9.37 17.61 19.05
C THR A 39 -10.87 17.73 19.36
N ASN A 40 -11.28 17.44 20.60
CA ASN A 40 -12.67 17.53 21.08
C ASN A 40 -13.26 18.96 21.04
N LYS A 41 -12.43 20.01 20.93
CA LYS A 41 -12.86 21.40 20.84
C LYS A 41 -13.07 21.88 19.39
N SER A 42 -12.54 21.15 18.41
CA SER A 42 -12.47 21.57 16.99
C SER A 42 -13.55 20.98 16.08
N GLY A 43 -14.53 20.24 16.63
CA GLY A 43 -15.58 19.51 15.89
C GLY A 43 -16.59 20.36 15.09
N GLN A 44 -16.32 21.64 14.82
CA GLN A 44 -17.21 22.56 14.09
C GLN A 44 -16.74 22.96 12.69
N HIS A 45 -15.60 22.47 12.19
CA HIS A 45 -15.24 22.71 10.78
C HIS A 45 -15.85 21.64 9.86
N GLY A 46 -16.64 22.10 8.89
CA GLY A 46 -17.33 21.25 7.91
C GLY A 46 -16.37 20.31 7.17
N LYS A 47 -16.82 19.08 6.92
CA LYS A 47 -16.07 18.07 6.15
C LYS A 47 -15.76 18.62 4.75
N SER A 48 -14.52 18.52 4.28
CA SER A 48 -14.15 18.91 2.91
C SER A 48 -14.86 18.02 1.88
N HIS A 49 -15.01 18.50 0.64
CA HIS A 49 -15.67 17.73 -0.42
C HIS A 49 -14.96 16.41 -0.73
N SER A 50 -13.64 16.36 -0.56
CA SER A 50 -12.84 15.13 -0.70
C SER A 50 -13.12 14.07 0.39
N VAL A 51 -13.55 14.49 1.59
CA VAL A 51 -13.97 13.60 2.68
C VAL A 51 -15.40 13.12 2.42
N GLN A 52 -16.29 14.00 1.95
CA GLN A 52 -17.65 13.64 1.54
C GLN A 52 -17.66 12.62 0.39
N TYR A 53 -16.75 12.76 -0.57
CA TYR A 53 -16.62 11.85 -1.71
C TYR A 53 -16.17 10.44 -1.30
N LYS A 54 -15.29 10.32 -0.29
CA LYS A 54 -14.89 9.02 0.28
C LYS A 54 -16.06 8.35 1.00
N GLU A 55 -16.85 9.14 1.73
CA GLU A 55 -18.04 8.65 2.42
C GLU A 55 -19.09 8.14 1.43
N THR A 56 -19.24 8.78 0.25
CA THR A 56 -20.23 8.36 -0.75
C THR A 56 -20.11 6.89 -1.17
N ALA A 57 -18.90 6.37 -1.38
CA ALA A 57 -18.71 4.96 -1.73
C ALA A 57 -19.12 4.01 -0.59
N PHE A 58 -18.84 4.40 0.65
CA PHE A 58 -19.29 3.66 1.82
C PHE A 58 -20.81 3.77 2.00
N ASP A 59 -21.40 4.95 1.77
CA ASP A 59 -22.83 5.19 1.87
C ASP A 59 -23.61 4.34 0.86
N ILE A 60 -23.13 4.24 -0.39
CA ILE A 60 -23.71 3.36 -1.41
C ILE A 60 -23.71 1.90 -0.92
N LEU A 61 -22.59 1.43 -0.37
CA LEU A 61 -22.48 0.06 0.16
C LEU A 61 -23.40 -0.16 1.37
N GLU A 62 -23.48 0.80 2.30
CA GLU A 62 -24.35 0.69 3.48
C GLU A 62 -25.84 0.74 3.13
N GLU A 63 -26.25 1.64 2.22
CA GLU A 63 -27.63 1.73 1.76
C GLU A 63 -28.05 0.44 1.06
N ALA A 64 -27.24 -0.06 0.14
CA ALA A 64 -27.49 -1.31 -0.56
C ALA A 64 -27.53 -2.53 0.39
N LYS A 65 -26.77 -2.49 1.49
CA LYS A 65 -26.70 -3.57 2.48
C LYS A 65 -28.05 -3.85 3.13
N THR A 66 -28.89 -2.81 3.31
CA THR A 66 -30.25 -2.94 3.88
C THR A 66 -31.19 -3.79 3.02
N ARG A 67 -30.84 -4.02 1.75
CA ARG A 67 -31.64 -4.75 0.76
C ARG A 67 -31.04 -6.10 0.37
N LEU A 68 -29.99 -6.56 1.06
CA LEU A 68 -29.39 -7.87 0.78
C LEU A 68 -30.37 -9.03 1.06
N PRO A 69 -30.32 -10.14 0.28
CA PRO A 69 -29.43 -10.38 -0.86
C PRO A 69 -29.90 -9.67 -2.13
N LEU A 70 -28.94 -9.18 -2.92
CA LEU A 70 -29.19 -8.48 -4.19
C LEU A 70 -28.94 -9.40 -5.38
N SER A 71 -29.61 -9.13 -6.50
CA SER A 71 -29.37 -9.82 -7.77
C SER A 71 -28.00 -9.47 -8.36
N VAL A 72 -27.52 -10.29 -9.31
CA VAL A 72 -26.24 -10.05 -10.00
C VAL A 72 -26.25 -8.70 -10.73
N ASP A 73 -27.37 -8.32 -11.33
CA ASP A 73 -27.53 -7.05 -12.05
C ASP A 73 -27.49 -5.85 -11.10
N GLU A 74 -28.17 -5.93 -9.95
CA GLU A 74 -28.12 -4.90 -8.91
C GLU A 74 -26.71 -4.73 -8.35
N LEU A 75 -26.01 -5.83 -8.04
CA LEU A 75 -24.63 -5.79 -7.59
C LEU A 75 -23.69 -5.21 -8.66
N SER A 76 -23.93 -5.53 -9.93
CA SER A 76 -23.16 -4.96 -11.05
C SER A 76 -23.38 -3.45 -11.16
N GLU A 77 -24.60 -2.97 -10.95
CA GLU A 77 -24.92 -1.55 -11.01
C GLU A 77 -24.31 -0.78 -9.84
N ILE A 78 -24.43 -1.29 -8.62
CA ILE A 78 -23.74 -0.75 -7.44
C ILE A 78 -22.23 -0.71 -7.68
N GLN A 79 -21.66 -1.78 -8.23
CA GLN A 79 -20.24 -1.83 -8.54
C GLN A 79 -19.84 -0.74 -9.55
N LYS A 80 -20.61 -0.50 -10.62
CA LYS A 80 -20.31 0.57 -11.57
C LYS A 80 -20.34 1.95 -10.92
N GLN A 81 -21.32 2.21 -10.04
CA GLN A 81 -21.38 3.47 -9.30
C GLN A 81 -20.16 3.67 -8.39
N ILE A 82 -19.75 2.61 -7.69
CA ILE A 82 -18.51 2.61 -6.88
C ILE A 82 -17.29 2.87 -7.77
N GLU A 83 -17.20 2.23 -8.93
CA GLU A 83 -16.06 2.42 -9.83
C GLU A 83 -16.01 3.82 -10.45
N GLU A 84 -17.16 4.42 -10.76
CA GLU A 84 -17.27 5.81 -11.21
C GLU A 84 -16.75 6.80 -10.16
N ILE A 85 -16.94 6.52 -8.87
CA ILE A 85 -16.48 7.41 -7.80
C ILE A 85 -15.12 7.02 -7.20
N THR A 86 -14.61 5.81 -7.44
CA THR A 86 -13.33 5.39 -6.81
C THR A 86 -12.22 5.11 -7.81
N ILE A 87 -12.56 4.93 -9.09
CA ILE A 87 -11.61 4.55 -10.13
C ILE A 87 -11.66 5.47 -11.36
N TRP A 88 -12.82 6.07 -11.70
CA TRP A 88 -12.85 7.11 -12.75
C TRP A 88 -12.20 8.39 -12.25
N PHE A 89 -11.01 8.66 -12.76
CA PHE A 89 -10.19 9.83 -12.45
C PHE A 89 -10.02 10.73 -13.67
N ASP A 90 -11.09 10.91 -14.46
CA ASP A 90 -11.05 11.86 -15.56
C ASP A 90 -11.15 13.32 -15.07
N GLU A 91 -10.97 14.26 -16.01
CA GLU A 91 -11.01 15.71 -15.72
C GLU A 91 -12.30 16.11 -14.99
N LYS A 92 -13.46 15.57 -15.40
CA LYS A 92 -14.76 15.89 -14.81
C LYS A 92 -14.89 15.34 -13.38
N SER A 93 -14.45 14.11 -13.17
CA SER A 93 -14.45 13.46 -11.86
C SER A 93 -13.49 14.16 -10.88
N ILE A 94 -12.29 14.54 -11.33
CA ILE A 94 -11.33 15.27 -10.48
C ILE A 94 -11.88 16.66 -10.11
N PHE A 95 -12.46 17.41 -11.05
CA PHE A 95 -13.06 18.70 -10.72
C PHE A 95 -14.24 18.60 -9.76
N ARG A 96 -15.00 17.50 -9.82
CA ARG A 96 -16.11 17.24 -8.90
C ARG A 96 -15.61 16.82 -7.51
N SER A 97 -14.65 15.89 -7.44
CA SER A 97 -14.20 15.25 -6.20
C SER A 97 -13.14 16.02 -5.43
N ALA A 98 -12.35 16.84 -6.14
CA ALA A 98 -11.21 17.57 -5.60
C ALA A 98 -11.36 19.09 -5.82
N SER A 99 -12.60 19.59 -5.74
CA SER A 99 -12.93 20.99 -6.06
C SER A 99 -12.14 22.00 -5.22
N ASP A 100 -11.85 21.68 -3.95
CA ASP A 100 -11.10 22.56 -3.05
C ASP A 100 -9.63 22.72 -3.48
N ILE A 101 -8.93 21.64 -3.85
CA ILE A 101 -7.55 21.73 -4.35
C ILE A 101 -7.50 22.35 -5.74
N ILE A 102 -8.52 22.11 -6.57
CA ILE A 102 -8.64 22.73 -7.89
C ILE A 102 -8.83 24.24 -7.78
N LYS A 103 -9.60 24.74 -6.80
CA LYS A 103 -9.71 26.19 -6.52
C LYS A 103 -8.38 26.81 -6.09
N ILE A 104 -7.49 26.03 -5.47
CA ILE A 104 -6.13 26.51 -5.13
C ILE A 104 -5.26 26.62 -6.40
N LEU A 105 -5.41 25.66 -7.32
CA LEU A 105 -4.70 25.57 -8.61
C LEU A 105 -5.17 26.61 -9.63
N ILE A 106 -6.48 26.78 -9.78
CA ILE A 106 -7.12 27.67 -10.75
C ILE A 106 -7.47 28.98 -10.05
N ARG A 107 -6.84 30.08 -10.49
CA ARG A 107 -7.13 31.44 -9.99
C ARG A 107 -7.50 32.33 -11.17
N GLU A 108 -8.59 33.09 -11.05
CA GLU A 108 -9.20 33.84 -12.18
C GLU A 108 -8.22 34.77 -12.91
N ASN A 109 -7.20 35.30 -12.22
CA ASN A 109 -6.24 36.26 -12.77
C ASN A 109 -4.82 35.69 -12.98
N GLU A 110 -4.64 34.38 -12.88
CA GLU A 110 -3.34 33.73 -13.08
C GLU A 110 -3.44 32.69 -14.21
N GLU A 111 -2.37 32.53 -14.98
CA GLU A 111 -2.32 31.64 -16.15
C GLU A 111 -2.54 30.16 -15.81
N SER A 112 -3.20 29.40 -16.71
CA SER A 112 -3.31 27.95 -16.56
C SER A 112 -1.93 27.26 -16.60
N ALA A 113 -1.83 26.05 -16.05
CA ALA A 113 -0.63 25.22 -16.17
C ALA A 113 -0.27 24.98 -17.65
N LYS A 114 -1.27 24.83 -18.52
CA LYS A 114 -1.08 24.70 -19.96
C LYS A 114 -0.44 25.95 -20.58
N ASP A 115 -0.92 27.13 -20.24
CA ASP A 115 -0.38 28.39 -20.77
C ASP A 115 0.99 28.72 -20.18
N PHE A 116 1.23 28.35 -18.92
CA PHE A 116 2.56 28.39 -18.30
C PHE A 116 3.56 27.54 -19.09
N LEU A 117 3.19 26.30 -19.40
CA LEU A 117 4.04 25.39 -20.17
C LEU A 117 4.29 25.88 -21.60
N ARG A 118 3.30 26.49 -22.26
CA ARG A 118 3.45 27.05 -23.63
C ARG A 118 4.52 28.14 -23.75
N ARG A 119 4.78 28.90 -22.69
CA ARG A 119 5.85 29.91 -22.68
C ARG A 119 7.24 29.32 -22.47
N ARG A 120 7.30 28.05 -22.05
CA ARG A 120 8.57 27.35 -21.91
C ARG A 120 9.06 26.94 -23.31
N PRO A 121 10.38 26.83 -23.48
CA PRO A 121 10.93 26.49 -24.77
C PRO A 121 10.78 24.99 -25.04
N PHE A 122 9.70 24.62 -25.71
CA PHE A 122 9.35 23.25 -26.09
C PHE A 122 9.68 22.96 -27.56
N GLU A 123 9.92 21.68 -27.85
CA GLU A 123 10.00 21.21 -29.23
C GLU A 123 8.60 21.23 -29.87
N LYS A 124 8.56 21.23 -31.21
CA LYS A 124 7.29 21.29 -31.95
C LYS A 124 6.35 20.15 -31.58
N ASP A 125 6.88 18.95 -31.40
CA ASP A 125 6.12 17.76 -31.05
C ASP A 125 5.48 17.88 -29.65
N ASP A 126 6.19 18.49 -28.69
CA ASP A 126 5.67 18.74 -27.34
C ASP A 126 4.55 19.79 -27.34
N LEU A 127 4.67 20.84 -28.18
CA LEU A 127 3.61 21.82 -28.37
C LEU A 127 2.35 21.21 -29.02
N GLU A 128 2.53 20.26 -29.93
CA GLU A 128 1.42 19.50 -30.52
C GLU A 128 0.71 18.66 -29.46
N LEU A 129 1.44 17.95 -28.60
CA LEU A 129 0.84 17.20 -27.48
C LEU A 129 0.08 18.11 -26.52
N LEU A 130 0.62 19.29 -26.18
CA LEU A 130 -0.09 20.27 -25.35
C LEU A 130 -1.40 20.73 -25.97
N SER A 131 -1.48 20.80 -27.29
CA SER A 131 -2.66 21.27 -28.00
C SER A 131 -3.87 20.35 -27.82
N GLU A 132 -3.65 19.08 -27.48
CA GLU A 132 -4.72 18.10 -27.25
C GLU A 132 -5.53 18.36 -25.96
N PHE A 133 -4.94 19.03 -24.97
CA PHE A 133 -5.57 19.26 -23.67
C PHE A 133 -6.62 20.38 -23.71
N GLY A 134 -7.63 20.29 -22.83
CA GLY A 134 -8.47 21.43 -22.46
C GLY A 134 -7.68 22.50 -21.70
N GLN A 135 -8.35 23.59 -21.32
CA GLN A 135 -7.71 24.70 -20.61
C GLN A 135 -7.13 24.27 -19.25
N TYR A 136 -7.82 23.38 -18.54
CA TYR A 136 -7.50 23.00 -17.16
C TYR A 136 -7.20 21.50 -16.97
N THR A 137 -7.07 20.73 -18.05
CA THR A 137 -6.80 19.29 -18.00
C THR A 137 -5.48 18.98 -17.28
N ILE A 138 -4.48 19.86 -17.40
CA ILE A 138 -3.16 19.66 -16.80
C ILE A 138 -3.21 19.84 -15.28
N GLU A 139 -4.03 20.75 -14.77
CA GLU A 139 -4.29 20.92 -13.34
C GLU A 139 -4.93 19.67 -12.74
N ALA A 140 -5.86 19.03 -13.47
CA ALA A 140 -6.40 17.73 -13.06
C ALA A 140 -5.32 16.64 -13.02
N LEU A 141 -4.40 16.60 -14.01
CA LEU A 141 -3.24 15.70 -13.99
C LEU A 141 -2.28 15.96 -12.82
N ILE A 142 -2.07 17.23 -12.44
CA ILE A 142 -1.29 17.59 -11.26
C ILE A 142 -1.93 16.99 -10.01
N VAL A 143 -3.24 17.20 -9.81
CA VAL A 143 -3.97 16.63 -8.66
C VAL A 143 -3.83 15.12 -8.64
N HIS A 144 -3.98 14.45 -9.79
CA HIS A 144 -3.80 13.01 -9.88
C HIS A 144 -2.41 12.54 -9.43
N VAL A 145 -1.34 13.16 -9.93
CA VAL A 145 0.03 12.76 -9.58
C VAL A 145 0.33 13.06 -8.12
N LEU A 146 -0.13 14.18 -7.58
CA LEU A 146 0.01 14.49 -6.15
C LEU A 146 -0.74 13.47 -5.28
N SER A 147 -1.96 13.07 -5.67
CA SER A 147 -2.72 12.00 -5.03
C SER A 147 -1.95 10.68 -4.99
N MET A 148 -1.33 10.28 -6.11
CA MET A 148 -0.55 9.04 -6.19
C MET A 148 0.62 9.01 -5.22
N PHE A 149 1.30 10.13 -5.02
CA PHE A 149 2.52 10.17 -4.22
C PHE A 149 2.29 10.54 -2.75
N PHE A 150 1.52 11.59 -2.48
CA PHE A 150 1.36 12.15 -1.14
C PHE A 150 0.19 11.58 -0.36
N TYR A 151 -0.80 11.03 -1.06
CA TYR A 151 -2.03 10.52 -0.46
C TYR A 151 -2.30 9.06 -0.81
N SER A 152 -1.22 8.30 -0.98
CA SER A 152 -1.23 6.84 -0.90
C SER A 152 -1.36 6.39 0.56
N VAL A 153 -1.72 5.12 0.76
CA VAL A 153 -1.85 4.49 2.09
C VAL A 153 -0.53 4.53 2.88
N GLU A 154 0.59 4.63 2.17
CA GLU A 154 1.95 4.81 2.70
C GLU A 154 2.41 6.26 2.55
N SER A 155 1.54 7.22 2.90
CA SER A 155 1.73 8.66 2.64
C SER A 155 3.11 9.16 3.05
N ASN A 156 4.02 9.34 2.10
CA ASN A 156 5.30 9.99 2.34
C ASN A 156 5.07 11.49 2.36
N SER A 157 5.38 12.14 3.49
CA SER A 157 5.32 13.61 3.60
C SER A 157 6.37 14.32 2.73
N LEU A 158 7.35 13.56 2.22
CA LEU A 158 8.48 14.01 1.42
C LEU A 158 8.63 13.12 0.18
N ILE A 159 8.53 13.72 -1.01
CA ILE A 159 8.67 12.99 -2.28
C ILE A 159 9.89 13.50 -3.02
N ARG A 160 10.77 12.61 -3.51
CA ARG A 160 11.92 13.03 -4.31
C ARG A 160 11.45 13.81 -5.53
N VAL A 161 12.00 15.00 -5.75
CA VAL A 161 11.60 15.85 -6.88
C VAL A 161 11.83 15.13 -8.22
N ALA A 162 12.87 14.30 -8.34
CA ALA A 162 13.11 13.50 -9.54
C ALA A 162 11.93 12.57 -9.87
N SER A 163 11.43 11.83 -8.87
CA SER A 163 10.27 10.94 -9.03
C SER A 163 9.00 11.72 -9.39
N LEU A 164 8.81 12.90 -8.80
CA LEU A 164 7.69 13.77 -9.14
C LEU A 164 7.76 14.27 -10.58
N VAL A 165 8.93 14.69 -11.05
CA VAL A 165 9.17 15.14 -12.44
C VAL A 165 8.88 14.01 -13.43
N GLU A 166 9.43 12.82 -13.21
CA GLU A 166 9.26 11.68 -14.13
C GLU A 166 7.79 11.26 -14.26
N GLN A 167 7.06 11.21 -13.15
CA GLN A 167 5.65 10.85 -13.17
C GLN A 167 4.76 11.91 -13.80
N LEU A 168 5.05 13.20 -13.59
CA LEU A 168 4.34 14.30 -14.25
C LEU A 168 4.57 14.26 -15.76
N GLU A 169 5.82 14.06 -16.20
CA GLU A 169 6.14 13.91 -17.61
C GLU A 169 5.34 12.76 -18.23
N SER A 170 5.44 11.58 -17.62
CA SER A 170 4.78 10.36 -18.10
C SER A 170 3.27 10.58 -18.19
N SER A 171 2.64 11.09 -17.13
CA SER A 171 1.19 11.32 -17.08
C SER A 171 0.71 12.26 -18.20
N VAL A 172 1.43 13.35 -18.45
CA VAL A 172 1.09 14.31 -19.52
C VAL A 172 1.21 13.65 -20.89
N ARG A 173 2.35 13.02 -21.21
CA ARG A 173 2.54 12.42 -22.54
C ARG A 173 1.52 11.32 -22.83
N HIS A 174 1.26 10.45 -21.85
CA HIS A 174 0.28 9.37 -22.00
C HIS A 174 -1.13 9.92 -22.21
N GLN A 175 -1.56 10.90 -21.41
CA GLN A 175 -2.90 11.48 -21.55
C GLN A 175 -3.07 12.17 -22.91
N ALA A 176 -2.07 12.93 -23.38
CA ALA A 176 -2.11 13.56 -24.69
C ALA A 176 -2.26 12.53 -25.82
N SER A 177 -1.46 11.45 -25.77
CA SER A 177 -1.54 10.38 -26.77
C SER A 177 -2.92 9.71 -26.80
N LEU A 178 -3.57 9.57 -25.64
CA LEU A 178 -4.88 8.94 -25.54
C LEU A 178 -5.98 9.82 -26.09
N LEU A 179 -5.98 11.11 -25.75
CA LEU A 179 -6.89 12.10 -26.34
C LEU A 179 -6.76 12.14 -27.87
N LYS A 180 -5.52 12.11 -28.38
CA LYS A 180 -5.23 12.04 -29.81
C LYS A 180 -5.78 10.76 -30.45
N SER A 181 -5.61 9.60 -29.80
CA SER A 181 -6.10 8.32 -30.32
C SER A 181 -7.63 8.21 -30.35
N GLY A 182 -8.31 8.72 -29.31
CA GLY A 182 -9.77 8.71 -29.19
C GLY A 182 -10.44 9.56 -30.26
N ARG A 183 -9.86 10.72 -30.62
CA ARG A 183 -10.34 11.55 -31.73
C ARG A 183 -10.22 10.88 -33.10
N CYS A 184 -9.26 9.96 -33.27
CA CYS A 184 -8.99 9.31 -34.55
C CYS A 184 -9.72 7.96 -34.74
N ASN A 185 -10.54 7.47 -33.79
CA ASN A 185 -11.14 6.12 -33.81
C ASN A 185 -10.14 4.97 -34.04
N LYS A 186 -8.85 5.22 -33.82
CA LYS A 186 -7.79 4.21 -33.97
C LYS A 186 -7.64 3.45 -32.65
N PRO A 187 -7.45 2.12 -32.66
CA PRO A 187 -7.16 1.38 -31.44
C PRO A 187 -5.87 1.94 -30.83
N PHE A 188 -5.88 2.19 -29.52
CA PHE A 188 -4.67 2.57 -28.81
C PHE A 188 -3.72 1.37 -28.78
N SER A 189 -2.69 1.41 -29.62
CA SER A 189 -1.56 0.47 -29.56
C SER A 189 -0.35 1.25 -29.04
N SER A 190 0.13 0.88 -27.86
CA SER A 190 1.28 1.55 -27.24
C SER A 190 2.61 1.18 -27.92
N ALA A 191 2.64 0.09 -28.70
CA ALA A 191 3.83 -0.41 -29.37
C ALA A 191 4.46 0.54 -30.40
N THR A 192 3.78 1.63 -30.78
CA THR A 192 4.28 2.61 -31.76
C THR A 192 4.79 3.92 -31.17
N ASN A 193 4.65 4.16 -29.86
CA ASN A 193 5.09 5.41 -29.22
C ASN A 193 6.54 5.32 -28.74
N ASP A 194 7.45 5.07 -29.68
CA ASP A 194 8.89 5.19 -29.48
C ASP A 194 9.23 6.69 -29.41
N PHE A 195 9.08 7.32 -28.23
CA PHE A 195 9.49 8.71 -28.00
C PHE A 195 11.03 8.79 -27.99
N LYS A 196 11.66 8.60 -29.14
CA LYS A 196 13.09 8.84 -29.34
C LYS A 196 13.34 10.34 -29.32
N VAL A 197 13.82 10.84 -28.18
CA VAL A 197 14.37 12.21 -28.07
C VAL A 197 15.50 12.36 -29.10
N LYS A 198 15.23 13.04 -30.22
CA LYS A 198 16.24 13.39 -31.20
C LYS A 198 17.13 14.48 -30.59
N LYS A 199 18.36 14.14 -30.21
CA LYS A 199 19.37 15.13 -29.81
C LYS A 199 19.70 16.04 -30.99
N SER A 200 19.12 17.24 -31.03
CA SER A 200 19.59 18.29 -31.95
C SER A 200 20.84 18.96 -31.36
N GLY A 201 21.88 19.12 -32.18
CA GLY A 201 23.23 19.50 -31.73
C GLY A 201 23.44 20.95 -31.28
N LYS A 202 22.37 21.76 -31.08
CA LYS A 202 22.50 23.21 -30.85
C LYS A 202 22.17 23.73 -29.45
N ASP A 203 21.66 22.92 -28.52
CA ASP A 203 21.29 23.41 -27.18
C ASP A 203 22.30 23.03 -26.08
N ARG A 204 23.47 23.69 -26.08
CA ARG A 204 24.54 23.46 -25.09
C ARG A 204 24.41 24.26 -23.78
N LYS A 205 23.25 24.83 -23.46
CA LYS A 205 23.06 25.61 -22.21
C LYS A 205 21.95 25.10 -21.27
N ARG A 206 21.18 24.06 -21.64
CA ARG A 206 20.14 23.50 -20.77
C ARG A 206 20.64 22.28 -20.02
N SER A 207 20.13 22.06 -18.81
CA SER A 207 20.44 20.83 -18.08
C SER A 207 19.88 19.62 -18.84
N LYS A 208 20.61 18.49 -18.81
CA LYS A 208 20.22 17.23 -19.45
C LYS A 208 18.80 16.77 -19.06
N LEU A 209 18.35 17.14 -17.86
CA LEU A 209 17.07 16.77 -17.28
C LEU A 209 15.91 17.63 -17.80
N VAL A 210 16.11 18.95 -17.98
CA VAL A 210 15.10 19.84 -18.59
C VAL A 210 14.88 19.51 -20.06
N MET A 211 15.92 19.03 -20.76
CA MET A 211 15.78 18.55 -22.14
C MET A 211 15.11 17.18 -22.24
N MET A 212 15.07 16.41 -21.15
CA MET A 212 14.54 15.04 -21.13
C MET A 212 13.13 14.97 -20.55
N TYR A 213 12.78 15.91 -19.66
CA TYR A 213 11.47 15.99 -18.99
C TYR A 213 10.90 17.43 -19.00
N PRO A 214 10.62 17.99 -20.19
CA PRO A 214 10.13 19.37 -20.34
C PRO A 214 8.80 19.65 -19.63
N PHE A 215 7.84 18.72 -19.66
CA PHE A 215 6.57 18.87 -18.95
C PHE A 215 6.76 18.72 -17.44
N GLY A 216 7.41 17.64 -17.00
CA GLY A 216 7.58 17.33 -15.58
C GLY A 216 8.31 18.43 -14.82
N SER A 217 9.40 18.94 -15.37
CA SER A 217 10.13 20.06 -14.77
C SER A 217 9.37 21.40 -14.84
N GLY A 218 8.55 21.59 -15.88
CA GLY A 218 7.57 22.69 -15.98
C GLY A 218 6.55 22.69 -14.87
N LEU A 219 5.93 21.55 -14.64
CA LEU A 219 4.86 21.42 -13.68
C LEU A 219 5.34 21.51 -12.24
N VAL A 220 6.53 21.01 -11.91
CA VAL A 220 7.14 21.23 -10.58
C VAL A 220 7.35 22.72 -10.31
N GLN A 221 7.90 23.47 -11.27
CA GLN A 221 8.10 24.91 -11.12
C GLN A 221 6.76 25.64 -10.99
N PHE A 222 5.77 25.31 -11.83
CA PHE A 222 4.43 25.87 -11.74
C PHE A 222 3.83 25.65 -10.34
N MET A 223 3.91 24.44 -9.79
CA MET A 223 3.39 24.14 -8.45
C MET A 223 4.12 24.90 -7.33
N GLU A 224 5.43 25.09 -7.45
CA GLU A 224 6.22 25.89 -6.50
C GLU A 224 5.80 27.37 -6.54
N GLU A 225 5.67 27.96 -7.73
CA GLU A 225 5.22 29.35 -7.92
C GLU A 225 3.79 29.56 -7.42
N ARG A 226 2.92 28.56 -7.60
CA ARG A 226 1.55 28.55 -7.05
C ARG A 226 1.50 28.32 -5.53
N LYS A 227 2.65 28.06 -4.89
CA LYS A 227 2.80 27.70 -3.47
C LYS A 227 2.04 26.42 -3.08
N LEU A 228 1.80 25.52 -4.02
CA LEU A 228 1.20 24.21 -3.75
C LEU A 228 2.18 23.27 -3.08
N ILE A 229 3.45 23.34 -3.48
CA ILE A 229 4.53 22.58 -2.88
C ILE A 229 5.65 23.50 -2.39
N SER A 230 6.42 23.03 -1.43
CA SER A 230 7.72 23.58 -1.06
C SER A 230 8.81 22.58 -1.36
N LEU A 231 9.94 23.07 -1.89
CA LEU A 231 11.13 22.25 -2.12
C LEU A 231 12.06 22.33 -0.91
N VAL A 232 12.35 21.19 -0.30
CA VAL A 232 13.19 21.07 0.89
C VAL A 232 14.38 20.17 0.60
N THR A 233 15.56 20.57 1.09
CA THR A 233 16.72 19.67 1.17
C THR A 233 16.64 18.90 2.47
N ASP A 234 16.96 17.61 2.45
CA ASP A 234 16.88 16.65 3.57
C ASP A 234 17.00 17.27 4.99
N LEU A 235 16.06 16.91 5.88
CA LEU A 235 15.93 17.42 7.25
C LEU A 235 17.06 16.92 8.18
N SER A 236 17.95 16.05 7.68
CA SER A 236 19.08 15.45 8.42
C SER A 236 20.31 16.36 8.59
N GLY A 237 20.28 17.59 8.08
CA GLY A 237 21.31 18.59 8.42
C GLY A 237 22.73 18.29 7.91
N THR A 238 22.91 17.46 6.88
CA THR A 238 24.25 17.19 6.31
C THR A 238 24.47 17.82 4.92
N VAL A 239 25.37 18.80 4.94
CA VAL A 239 26.23 19.38 3.87
C VAL A 239 25.57 19.90 2.57
N ARG A 240 25.43 21.23 2.50
CA ARG A 240 25.43 21.99 1.24
C ARG A 240 26.80 21.86 0.55
N VAL A 241 26.89 21.09 -0.54
CA VAL A 241 27.98 21.27 -1.51
C VAL A 241 27.54 22.31 -2.54
N LYS A 242 27.98 23.57 -2.37
CA LYS A 242 27.81 24.63 -3.38
C LYS A 242 28.91 24.51 -4.45
N LYS A 243 28.55 24.31 -5.72
CA LYS A 243 29.45 24.60 -6.86
C LYS A 243 29.24 26.02 -7.38
N LYS A 244 30.34 26.67 -7.80
CA LYS A 244 30.52 28.11 -8.07
C LYS A 244 29.69 28.74 -9.23
N LYS A 245 28.82 28.04 -9.95
CA LYS A 245 28.11 28.62 -11.13
C LYS A 245 26.69 28.08 -11.32
N GLY A 246 25.70 28.84 -10.87
CA GLY A 246 24.28 28.67 -11.18
C GLY A 246 23.55 27.59 -10.37
N SER A 247 22.27 27.83 -10.06
CA SER A 247 21.34 26.84 -9.50
C SER A 247 20.84 25.91 -10.60
N TYR A 248 21.10 24.62 -10.46
CA TYR A 248 20.52 23.56 -11.28
C TYR A 248 19.99 22.48 -10.35
N PHE A 249 18.80 21.94 -10.65
CA PHE A 249 18.22 20.83 -9.90
C PHE A 249 18.96 19.53 -10.22
N LEU A 250 19.87 19.15 -9.34
CA LEU A 250 20.23 17.75 -9.08
C LEU A 250 20.95 17.64 -7.72
N PRO A 251 20.18 17.48 -6.63
CA PRO A 251 20.65 16.78 -5.45
C PRO A 251 19.83 15.50 -5.32
N SER A 252 20.47 14.36 -5.05
CA SER A 252 19.83 13.12 -4.58
C SER A 252 18.98 13.29 -3.29
N HIS A 253 18.85 14.53 -2.79
CA HIS A 253 18.31 14.94 -1.50
C HIS A 253 17.33 16.12 -1.59
N LEU A 254 16.79 16.44 -2.77
CA LEU A 254 15.71 17.43 -2.91
C LEU A 254 14.34 16.76 -2.90
N TYR A 255 13.48 17.20 -2.00
CA TYR A 255 12.15 16.67 -1.78
C TYR A 255 11.09 17.76 -1.95
N ALA A 256 9.93 17.38 -2.47
CA ALA A 256 8.73 18.18 -2.49
C ALA A 256 7.84 17.84 -1.29
N VAL A 257 7.23 18.86 -0.70
CA VAL A 257 6.25 18.76 0.39
C VAL A 257 5.01 19.56 0.00
N CYS A 258 3.81 19.00 0.19
CA CYS A 258 2.57 19.74 -0.03
C CYS A 258 2.39 20.83 1.04
N ASN A 259 2.04 22.04 0.60
CA ASN A 259 1.78 23.17 1.50
C ASN A 259 0.33 23.22 2.01
N PHE A 260 -0.53 22.35 1.49
CA PHE A 260 -1.94 22.21 1.81
C PHE A 260 -2.21 20.89 2.56
N ASP A 261 -3.41 20.72 3.10
CA ASP A 261 -3.81 19.46 3.73
C ASP A 261 -3.94 18.35 2.67
N ILE A 262 -3.07 17.34 2.74
CA ILE A 262 -3.10 16.19 1.83
C ILE A 262 -4.44 15.45 1.85
N SER A 263 -5.26 15.61 2.90
CA SER A 263 -6.61 15.04 2.96
C SER A 263 -7.53 15.51 1.82
N LEU A 264 -7.23 16.71 1.27
CA LEU A 264 -7.91 17.33 0.12
C LEU A 264 -7.63 16.63 -1.20
N LEU A 265 -6.54 15.86 -1.28
CA LEU A 265 -6.28 15.04 -2.45
C LEU A 265 -7.29 13.90 -2.52
N PRO A 266 -7.77 13.52 -3.70
CA PRO A 266 -8.55 12.31 -3.84
C PRO A 266 -7.65 11.09 -3.56
N ILE A 267 -8.13 10.12 -2.76
CA ILE A 267 -7.49 8.79 -2.70
C ILE A 267 -8.07 7.98 -3.84
N LYS A 268 -7.22 7.45 -4.71
CA LYS A 268 -7.64 6.39 -5.63
C LYS A 268 -7.75 5.09 -4.84
N LEU A 269 -8.96 4.72 -4.49
CA LEU A 269 -9.26 3.48 -3.77
C LEU A 269 -9.64 2.41 -4.78
N ASN A 270 -8.71 1.52 -5.10
CA ASN A 270 -9.07 0.32 -5.85
C ASN A 270 -9.73 -0.65 -4.86
N LEU A 271 -11.06 -0.62 -4.78
CA LEU A 271 -11.81 -1.39 -3.80
C LEU A 271 -12.06 -2.84 -4.28
N PRO A 272 -12.35 -3.78 -3.36
CA PRO A 272 -12.91 -5.07 -3.72
C PRO A 272 -14.22 -4.90 -4.51
N MET A 273 -14.52 -5.85 -5.39
CA MET A 273 -15.76 -5.79 -6.17
C MET A 273 -16.89 -6.51 -5.45
N VAL A 274 -18.09 -5.92 -5.37
CA VAL A 274 -19.29 -6.59 -4.82
C VAL A 274 -19.98 -7.52 -5.82
N CYS A 275 -19.51 -7.53 -7.07
CA CYS A 275 -19.90 -8.48 -8.10
C CYS A 275 -18.66 -9.16 -8.70
N LYS A 276 -18.90 -10.25 -9.43
CA LYS A 276 -17.80 -11.01 -10.05
C LYS A 276 -17.02 -10.10 -11.03
N PRO A 277 -15.67 -10.11 -11.01
CA PRO A 277 -14.87 -9.32 -11.93
C PRO A 277 -15.12 -9.72 -13.39
N ARG A 278 -14.91 -8.77 -14.30
CA ARG A 278 -14.88 -9.05 -15.74
C ARG A 278 -13.73 -10.01 -16.04
N ASP A 279 -14.04 -11.07 -16.76
CA ASP A 279 -13.03 -12.03 -17.20
C ASP A 279 -11.97 -11.35 -18.09
N TRP A 280 -10.71 -11.67 -17.83
CA TRP A 280 -9.58 -11.36 -18.70
C TRP A 280 -9.76 -12.07 -20.04
N THR A 281 -9.81 -11.29 -21.11
CA THR A 281 -9.93 -11.77 -22.49
C THR A 281 -9.12 -10.89 -23.45
N SER A 282 -9.04 -11.30 -24.72
CA SER A 282 -8.44 -10.49 -25.78
C SER A 282 -9.16 -9.15 -25.92
N ALA A 283 -8.39 -8.06 -25.93
CA ALA A 283 -8.85 -6.72 -26.25
C ALA A 283 -8.69 -6.38 -27.74
N CYS A 284 -8.13 -7.30 -28.54
CA CYS A 284 -7.96 -7.11 -29.99
C CYS A 284 -9.32 -7.09 -30.72
N ARG A 285 -9.38 -6.41 -31.86
CA ARG A 285 -10.60 -6.33 -32.69
C ARG A 285 -10.67 -7.51 -33.66
N GLY A 286 -11.86 -8.08 -33.82
CA GLY A 286 -12.11 -9.21 -34.74
C GLY A 286 -11.38 -10.49 -34.30
N ASP A 287 -10.99 -11.32 -35.26
CA ASP A 287 -10.32 -12.61 -35.02
C ASP A 287 -8.81 -12.50 -34.74
N GLN A 288 -8.33 -11.31 -34.36
CA GLN A 288 -6.91 -11.09 -34.06
C GLN A 288 -6.56 -11.66 -32.68
N ASN A 289 -5.52 -12.49 -32.64
CA ASN A 289 -4.99 -13.02 -31.38
C ASN A 289 -4.14 -11.95 -30.67
N PRO A 290 -4.24 -11.84 -29.33
CA PRO A 290 -3.39 -10.95 -28.55
C PRO A 290 -1.94 -11.42 -28.63
N ARG A 291 -1.02 -10.48 -28.85
CA ARG A 291 0.41 -10.78 -28.92
C ARG A 291 1.11 -10.49 -27.60
N TYR A 292 0.70 -9.42 -26.91
CA TYR A 292 1.33 -8.96 -25.68
C TYR A 292 0.36 -8.98 -24.49
N LEU A 293 0.87 -9.00 -23.25
CA LEU A 293 0.03 -8.87 -22.05
C LEU A 293 -0.84 -7.60 -22.03
N SER A 294 -0.38 -6.54 -22.69
CA SER A 294 -1.12 -5.29 -22.87
C SER A 294 -2.36 -5.43 -23.74
N ASP A 295 -2.45 -6.50 -24.54
CA ASP A 295 -3.56 -6.78 -25.46
C ASP A 295 -4.71 -7.52 -24.75
N LEU A 296 -4.61 -7.71 -23.42
CA LEU A 296 -5.65 -8.32 -22.59
C LEU A 296 -6.38 -7.25 -21.77
N SER A 297 -7.69 -7.44 -21.59
CA SER A 297 -8.56 -6.56 -20.78
C SER A 297 -9.47 -7.38 -19.87
N GLY A 298 -9.77 -6.86 -18.67
CA GLY A 298 -10.54 -7.56 -17.65
C GLY A 298 -10.39 -6.91 -16.27
N GLY A 299 -10.82 -7.62 -15.23
CA GLY A 299 -10.81 -7.16 -13.84
C GLY A 299 -12.06 -6.35 -13.48
N TYR A 300 -11.92 -5.03 -13.35
CA TYR A 300 -13.04 -4.14 -13.02
C TYR A 300 -14.06 -4.01 -14.18
N LEU A 301 -15.29 -3.57 -13.90
CA LEU A 301 -16.35 -3.46 -14.90
C LEU A 301 -16.16 -2.28 -15.86
N SER A 302 -15.63 -1.18 -15.33
CA SER A 302 -15.35 0.04 -16.07
C SER A 302 -14.21 -0.17 -17.05
N GLY A 303 -14.45 0.21 -18.31
CA GLY A 303 -13.40 0.25 -19.32
C GLY A 303 -12.41 1.41 -19.11
N PRO A 304 -11.22 1.34 -19.73
CA PRO A 304 -10.21 2.40 -19.60
C PRO A 304 -10.65 3.71 -20.28
N THR A 305 -10.56 4.84 -19.58
CA THR A 305 -10.83 6.18 -20.12
C THR A 305 -9.64 7.15 -19.93
N GLY A 306 -8.45 6.82 -20.45
CA GLY A 306 -7.30 7.75 -20.50
C GLY A 306 -5.96 7.20 -19.98
N GLY A 307 -4.92 8.03 -19.86
CA GLY A 307 -3.54 7.64 -19.48
C GLY A 307 -3.36 7.36 -18.00
N LEU A 308 -4.38 7.71 -17.23
CA LEU A 308 -4.55 7.45 -15.80
C LEU A 308 -4.91 5.97 -15.51
N TYR A 309 -4.99 5.14 -16.57
CA TYR A 309 -5.60 3.81 -16.62
C TYR A 309 -4.62 2.66 -16.93
N ASP A 310 -3.32 2.82 -16.63
CA ASP A 310 -2.31 1.72 -16.69
C ASP A 310 -2.68 0.45 -15.89
N ARG A 311 -3.77 0.47 -15.09
CA ARG A 311 -4.19 -0.60 -14.18
C ARG A 311 -5.37 -1.47 -14.64
N TYR A 312 -5.96 -1.26 -15.82
CA TYR A 312 -6.98 -2.16 -16.37
C TYR A 312 -6.42 -3.15 -17.39
N ARG A 313 -5.09 -3.23 -17.43
CA ARG A 313 -4.33 -4.22 -18.16
C ARG A 313 -3.92 -5.30 -17.19
N LEU A 314 -3.71 -6.50 -17.72
CA LEU A 314 -3.23 -7.58 -16.89
C LEU A 314 -1.84 -7.25 -16.30
N LEU A 315 -0.99 -6.55 -17.07
CA LEU A 315 0.31 -6.07 -16.62
C LEU A 315 0.19 -4.76 -15.83
N SER A 316 0.56 -4.80 -14.55
CA SER A 316 0.79 -3.65 -13.69
C SER A 316 2.22 -3.13 -13.90
N SER A 317 2.37 -2.15 -14.81
CA SER A 317 3.61 -1.38 -15.00
C SER A 317 3.29 0.10 -15.08
N GLY A 318 4.17 0.96 -14.56
CA GLY A 318 4.08 2.41 -14.75
C GLY A 318 4.65 2.87 -16.11
N ASP A 319 5.22 1.94 -16.88
CA ASP A 319 5.60 2.15 -18.27
C ASP A 319 5.34 0.87 -19.07
N ILE A 320 4.32 0.95 -19.91
CA ILE A 320 3.82 -0.11 -20.77
C ILE A 320 4.73 -0.42 -21.96
N ASN A 321 5.66 0.48 -22.30
CA ASN A 321 6.56 0.30 -23.44
C ASN A 321 7.88 -0.40 -23.04
N HIS A 322 8.13 -0.57 -21.75
CA HIS A 322 9.33 -1.27 -21.31
C HIS A 322 9.21 -2.80 -21.36
N PHE A 323 8.00 -3.35 -21.43
CA PHE A 323 7.78 -4.79 -21.31
C PHE A 323 6.93 -5.36 -22.44
N TYR A 324 7.60 -5.89 -23.47
CA TYR A 324 6.99 -6.60 -24.59
C TYR A 324 6.92 -8.11 -24.34
N ILE A 325 6.12 -8.51 -23.35
CA ILE A 325 5.97 -9.94 -22.98
C ILE A 325 5.05 -10.60 -24.01
N ASP A 326 5.64 -11.38 -24.92
CA ASP A 326 4.93 -12.13 -25.98
C ASP A 326 4.18 -13.34 -25.38
N ILE A 327 2.85 -13.34 -25.53
CA ILE A 327 1.93 -14.39 -25.09
C ILE A 327 1.13 -14.99 -26.27
N GLY A 328 1.39 -14.52 -27.49
CA GLY A 328 0.62 -14.88 -28.68
C GLY A 328 0.97 -16.24 -29.25
N ARG A 329 2.16 -16.76 -28.93
CA ARG A 329 2.60 -18.10 -29.37
C ARG A 329 1.70 -19.19 -28.76
N GLU A 330 1.25 -20.12 -29.59
CA GLU A 330 0.50 -21.32 -29.17
C GLU A 330 -0.76 -21.02 -28.33
N LYS A 331 -1.35 -19.83 -28.47
CA LYS A 331 -2.52 -19.40 -27.68
C LYS A 331 -2.29 -19.45 -26.16
N ASN A 332 -1.06 -19.27 -25.70
CA ASN A 332 -0.73 -19.30 -24.26
C ASN A 332 -1.51 -18.27 -23.43
N TYR A 333 -1.97 -17.17 -24.05
CA TYR A 333 -2.86 -16.21 -23.41
C TYR A 333 -4.17 -16.85 -22.91
N GLU A 334 -4.73 -17.87 -23.58
CA GLU A 334 -5.98 -18.53 -23.16
C GLU A 334 -5.80 -19.23 -21.81
N LYS A 335 -4.68 -19.94 -21.63
CA LYS A 335 -4.30 -20.58 -20.35
C LYS A 335 -4.10 -19.55 -19.25
N LEU A 336 -3.42 -18.45 -19.58
CA LEU A 336 -3.20 -17.36 -18.63
C LEU A 336 -4.53 -16.72 -18.18
N CYS A 337 -5.40 -16.39 -19.13
CA CYS A 337 -6.74 -15.87 -18.86
C CYS A 337 -7.53 -16.84 -17.98
N LEU A 338 -7.51 -18.14 -18.28
CA LEU A 338 -8.20 -19.15 -17.47
C LEU A 338 -7.72 -19.16 -16.00
N VAL A 339 -6.40 -19.11 -15.77
CA VAL A 339 -5.83 -19.05 -14.41
C VAL A 339 -6.23 -17.76 -13.70
N MET A 340 -6.07 -16.61 -14.37
CA MET A 340 -6.37 -15.31 -13.77
C MET A 340 -7.86 -15.16 -13.46
N ASN A 341 -8.75 -15.64 -14.34
CA ASN A 341 -10.20 -15.62 -14.16
C ASN A 341 -10.64 -16.52 -13.01
N LYS A 342 -10.02 -17.70 -12.87
CA LYS A 342 -10.25 -18.57 -11.73
C LYS A 342 -9.85 -17.90 -10.41
N LEU A 343 -8.70 -17.22 -10.39
CA LEU A 343 -8.18 -16.57 -9.19
C LEU A 343 -8.98 -15.33 -8.77
N GLN A 344 -9.38 -14.48 -9.71
CA GLN A 344 -10.19 -13.29 -9.39
C GLN A 344 -11.66 -13.62 -9.14
N GLY A 345 -12.15 -14.73 -9.70
CA GLY A 345 -13.52 -15.21 -9.52
C GLY A 345 -13.78 -15.91 -8.19
N GLN A 346 -12.77 -16.08 -7.32
CA GLN A 346 -12.97 -16.60 -5.97
C GLN A 346 -13.70 -15.57 -5.11
N ALA A 347 -14.88 -15.96 -4.61
CA ALA A 347 -15.66 -15.14 -3.69
C ALA A 347 -15.08 -15.20 -2.27
N PHE A 348 -15.01 -14.03 -1.64
CA PHE A 348 -14.62 -13.81 -0.25
C PHE A 348 -15.74 -13.08 0.48
N GLN A 349 -15.66 -13.07 1.79
CA GLN A 349 -16.54 -12.27 2.63
C GLN A 349 -15.78 -11.79 3.88
N ILE A 350 -16.37 -10.83 4.57
CA ILE A 350 -15.80 -10.33 5.82
C ILE A 350 -16.03 -11.35 6.95
N ASN A 351 -15.02 -11.52 7.80
CA ASN A 351 -15.13 -12.28 9.03
C ASN A 351 -15.98 -11.50 10.06
N SER A 352 -17.31 -11.55 9.92
CA SER A 352 -18.25 -10.78 10.75
C SER A 352 -18.10 -11.02 12.24
N HIS A 353 -17.80 -12.27 12.67
CA HIS A 353 -17.63 -12.58 14.09
C HIS A 353 -16.41 -11.85 14.65
N TRP A 354 -15.29 -11.91 13.92
CA TRP A 354 -14.07 -11.21 14.28
C TRP A 354 -14.23 -9.68 14.25
N LEU A 355 -14.86 -9.14 13.20
CA LEU A 355 -15.14 -7.71 13.09
C LEU A 355 -15.95 -7.20 14.29
N LYS A 356 -16.98 -7.94 14.70
CA LYS A 356 -17.80 -7.60 15.88
C LYS A 356 -16.98 -7.61 17.17
N CYS A 357 -16.14 -8.62 17.37
CA CYS A 357 -15.24 -8.70 18.52
C CYS A 357 -14.30 -7.49 18.60
N LEU A 358 -13.64 -7.14 17.48
CA LEU A 358 -12.77 -5.96 17.42
C LEU A 358 -13.50 -4.65 17.72
N LYS A 359 -14.73 -4.49 17.22
CA LYS A 359 -15.54 -3.28 17.46
C LYS A 359 -15.99 -3.17 18.91
N TYR A 360 -16.39 -4.27 19.53
CA TYR A 360 -16.89 -4.28 20.91
C TYR A 360 -15.76 -4.05 21.92
N ASN A 361 -14.57 -4.58 21.64
CA ASN A 361 -13.40 -4.53 22.53
C ASN A 361 -12.33 -3.53 22.07
N GLU A 362 -12.68 -2.54 21.25
CA GLU A 362 -11.72 -1.64 20.61
C GLU A 362 -10.79 -0.95 21.62
N ASP A 363 -11.33 -0.46 22.73
CA ASP A 363 -10.55 0.21 23.76
C ASP A 363 -9.49 -0.73 24.35
N SER A 364 -9.83 -2.00 24.61
CA SER A 364 -8.88 -3.02 25.06
C SER A 364 -7.79 -3.31 24.01
N PHE A 365 -8.14 -3.36 22.71
CA PHE A 365 -7.16 -3.49 21.63
C PHE A 365 -6.24 -2.26 21.52
N VAL A 366 -6.77 -1.07 21.78
CA VAL A 366 -5.96 0.15 21.84
C VAL A 366 -5.04 0.11 23.06
N GLU A 367 -5.56 -0.13 24.27
CA GLU A 367 -4.79 -0.21 25.51
C GLU A 367 -3.69 -1.27 25.45
N SER A 368 -3.95 -2.37 24.75
CA SER A 368 -2.97 -3.44 24.55
C SER A 368 -1.86 -3.11 23.55
N GLY A 369 -1.98 -2.01 22.79
CA GLY A 369 -1.02 -1.60 21.74
C GLY A 369 -1.21 -2.29 20.39
N LEU A 370 -2.24 -3.14 20.25
CA LEU A 370 -2.56 -3.83 19.00
C LEU A 370 -3.22 -2.89 17.99
N LEU A 371 -4.05 -1.95 18.43
CA LEU A 371 -4.61 -0.87 17.61
C LEU A 371 -4.09 0.50 18.05
N MET A 372 -4.02 1.44 17.10
CA MET A 372 -3.77 2.84 17.39
C MET A 372 -5.09 3.57 17.71
N PRO A 373 -5.06 4.57 18.60
CA PRO A 373 -6.25 5.39 18.86
C PRO A 373 -6.80 6.07 17.60
N ARG A 374 -8.12 6.01 17.40
CA ARG A 374 -8.78 6.58 16.19
C ARG A 374 -8.57 8.07 15.99
N PHE A 375 -8.45 8.86 17.07
CA PHE A 375 -8.29 10.31 16.98
C PHE A 375 -7.00 10.73 16.25
N LEU A 376 -5.99 9.85 16.18
CA LEU A 376 -4.78 10.10 15.40
C LEU A 376 -5.06 10.08 13.89
N SER A 377 -6.04 9.30 13.43
CA SER A 377 -6.33 9.15 12.00
C SER A 377 -6.81 10.44 11.34
N SER A 378 -7.46 11.32 12.10
CA SER A 378 -8.00 12.61 11.63
C SER A 378 -7.01 13.77 11.73
N MET A 379 -5.79 13.55 12.26
CA MET A 379 -4.83 14.64 12.46
C MET A 379 -4.16 15.09 11.17
N ASN A 380 -3.90 16.39 11.08
CA ASN A 380 -3.02 16.97 10.08
C ASN A 380 -1.56 16.99 10.60
N ILE A 381 -0.65 16.35 9.86
CA ILE A 381 0.75 16.21 10.30
C ILE A 381 1.48 17.56 10.40
N LYS A 382 1.13 18.54 9.57
CA LYS A 382 1.76 19.87 9.57
C LYS A 382 1.45 20.62 10.86
N ASP A 383 0.18 20.62 11.24
CA ASP A 383 -0.30 21.30 12.45
C ASP A 383 0.29 20.65 13.70
N VAL A 384 0.22 19.32 13.75
CA VAL A 384 0.74 18.55 14.90
C VAL A 384 2.27 18.58 14.97
N SER A 385 2.98 18.69 13.84
CA SER A 385 4.44 18.85 13.79
C SER A 385 4.90 20.16 14.43
N ASN A 386 4.18 21.26 14.22
CA ASN A 386 4.52 22.55 14.83
C ASN A 386 4.36 22.48 16.35
N LEU A 387 3.24 21.90 16.81
CA LEU A 387 2.99 21.68 18.22
C LEU A 387 4.04 20.75 18.85
N LEU A 388 4.40 19.66 18.18
CA LEU A 388 5.44 18.73 18.63
C LEU A 388 6.77 19.47 18.83
N ARG A 389 7.09 20.42 17.95
CA ARG A 389 8.32 21.22 18.05
C ARG A 389 8.31 22.09 19.30
N GLU A 390 7.18 22.71 19.61
CA GLU A 390 7.04 23.50 20.85
C GLU A 390 7.19 22.64 22.10
N PHE A 391 6.58 21.45 22.13
CA PHE A 391 6.72 20.49 23.24
C PHE A 391 8.18 20.05 23.40
N HIS A 392 8.84 19.69 22.29
CA HIS A 392 10.26 19.29 22.27
C HIS A 392 11.21 20.40 22.73
N MET A 393 10.93 21.66 22.39
CA MET A 393 11.75 22.80 22.81
C MET A 393 11.54 23.18 24.28
N LYS A 394 10.35 22.94 24.84
CA LYS A 394 10.04 23.23 26.25
C LYS A 394 10.51 22.14 27.21
N ASP A 395 10.60 20.89 26.74
CA ASP A 395 11.03 19.76 27.56
C ASP A 395 12.57 19.59 27.48
N GLU A 396 13.29 20.14 28.46
CA GLU A 396 14.75 20.11 28.49
C GLU A 396 15.35 18.70 28.52
N VAL A 397 14.63 17.73 29.11
CA VAL A 397 15.08 16.35 29.23
C VAL A 397 15.01 15.68 27.87
N ILE A 398 13.85 15.77 27.21
CA ILE A 398 13.62 15.16 25.91
C ILE A 398 14.44 15.85 24.81
N ASN A 399 14.63 17.17 24.91
CA ASN A 399 15.46 17.92 23.97
C ASN A 399 16.89 17.36 23.90
N LYS A 400 17.45 16.97 25.06
CA LYS A 400 18.78 16.35 25.17
C LYS A 400 18.77 14.87 24.77
N LEU A 401 17.66 14.17 25.03
CA LEU A 401 17.54 12.73 24.81
C LEU A 401 17.28 12.33 23.36
N CYS A 402 16.50 13.12 22.63
CA CYS A 402 16.04 12.82 21.28
C CYS A 402 16.06 14.09 20.41
N ASN A 403 16.47 13.94 19.15
CA ASN A 403 16.30 15.02 18.19
C ASN A 403 14.84 15.11 17.70
N PHE A 404 14.43 16.30 17.28
CA PHE A 404 13.07 16.54 16.79
C PHE A 404 12.69 15.62 15.60
N SER A 405 13.64 15.26 14.73
CA SER A 405 13.38 14.43 13.56
C SER A 405 12.95 13.02 13.94
N GLU A 406 13.57 12.42 14.96
CA GLU A 406 13.19 11.12 15.52
C GLU A 406 11.75 11.15 16.05
N LEU A 407 11.40 12.19 16.82
CA LEU A 407 10.05 12.33 17.37
C LEU A 407 9.01 12.51 16.25
N LEU A 408 9.30 13.37 15.28
CA LEU A 408 8.41 13.60 14.13
C LEU A 408 8.20 12.32 13.31
N HIS A 409 9.24 11.51 13.14
CA HIS A 409 9.14 10.22 12.45
C HIS A 409 8.20 9.26 13.20
N THR A 410 8.36 9.12 14.52
CA THR A 410 7.49 8.28 15.36
C THR A 410 6.03 8.75 15.31
N LEU A 411 5.79 10.05 15.44
CA LEU A 411 4.44 10.63 15.30
C LEU A 411 3.83 10.31 13.94
N SER A 412 4.59 10.50 12.86
CA SER A 412 4.14 10.24 11.50
C SER A 412 3.76 8.77 11.32
N LYS A 413 4.58 7.85 11.82
CA LYS A 413 4.32 6.40 11.79
C LYS A 413 3.04 6.04 12.54
N ASN A 414 2.80 6.62 13.72
CA ASN A 414 1.61 6.35 14.52
C ASN A 414 0.33 6.88 13.85
N ILE A 415 0.37 8.10 13.29
CA ILE A 415 -0.75 8.67 12.52
C ILE A 415 -1.05 7.81 11.29
N GLN A 416 -0.03 7.40 10.53
CA GLN A 416 -0.20 6.54 9.36
C GLN A 416 -0.79 5.17 9.73
N ARG A 417 -0.28 4.54 10.80
CA ARG A 417 -0.82 3.27 11.30
C ARG A 417 -2.30 3.41 11.68
N SER A 418 -2.67 4.45 12.43
CA SER A 418 -4.06 4.75 12.79
C SER A 418 -4.96 4.96 11.56
N ARG A 419 -4.48 5.68 10.54
CA ARG A 419 -5.21 5.87 9.27
C ARG A 419 -5.45 4.55 8.54
N TYR A 420 -4.42 3.71 8.43
CA TYR A 420 -4.54 2.39 7.81
C TYR A 420 -5.54 1.51 8.56
N GLU A 421 -5.38 1.37 9.88
CA GLU A 421 -6.25 0.52 10.70
C GLU A 421 -7.71 0.99 10.64
N ASN A 422 -7.95 2.30 10.74
CA ASN A 422 -9.29 2.88 10.61
C ASN A 422 -9.88 2.65 9.22
N LEU A 423 -9.09 2.75 8.15
CA LEU A 423 -9.54 2.46 6.79
C LEU A 423 -9.92 0.98 6.63
N ILE A 424 -9.10 0.05 7.14
CA ILE A 424 -9.42 -1.39 7.11
C ILE A 424 -10.71 -1.68 7.88
N MET A 425 -10.89 -1.09 9.05
CA MET A 425 -12.12 -1.26 9.85
C MET A 425 -13.36 -0.72 9.11
N LYS A 426 -13.26 0.46 8.47
CA LYS A 426 -14.35 1.02 7.66
C LYS A 426 -14.67 0.17 6.44
N LEU A 427 -13.66 -0.31 5.72
CA LEU A 427 -13.84 -1.21 4.59
C LEU A 427 -14.49 -2.53 5.04
N ALA A 428 -14.00 -3.15 6.11
CA ALA A 428 -14.58 -4.38 6.64
C ALA A 428 -16.05 -4.18 7.04
N GLN A 429 -16.40 -3.04 7.65
CA GLN A 429 -17.80 -2.71 7.96
C GLN A 429 -18.63 -2.57 6.69
N ALA A 430 -18.17 -1.80 5.71
CA ALA A 430 -18.91 -1.56 4.47
C ALA A 430 -19.18 -2.84 3.66
N TYR A 431 -18.20 -3.74 3.61
CA TYR A 431 -18.30 -5.02 2.90
C TYR A 431 -18.93 -6.14 3.75
N GLU A 432 -19.24 -5.91 5.03
CA GLU A 432 -19.92 -6.90 5.87
C GLU A 432 -21.27 -7.31 5.25
N GLY A 433 -21.49 -8.62 5.08
CA GLY A 433 -22.70 -9.16 4.47
C GLY A 433 -22.62 -9.37 2.95
N TYR A 434 -21.63 -8.79 2.27
CA TYR A 434 -21.41 -9.01 0.84
C TYR A 434 -20.52 -10.23 0.58
N HIS A 435 -20.79 -10.93 -0.53
CA HIS A 435 -19.75 -11.69 -1.22
C HIS A 435 -18.98 -10.72 -2.11
N PHE A 436 -17.68 -10.60 -1.88
CA PHE A 436 -16.81 -9.71 -2.65
C PHE A 436 -15.68 -10.47 -3.34
N TYR A 437 -15.10 -9.82 -4.34
CA TYR A 437 -14.09 -10.37 -5.22
C TYR A 437 -12.89 -9.45 -5.30
N LEU A 438 -11.72 -10.03 -5.56
CA LEU A 438 -10.46 -9.32 -5.59
C LEU A 438 -9.84 -9.43 -6.99
N PRO A 439 -9.95 -8.39 -7.83
CA PRO A 439 -9.35 -8.36 -9.17
C PRO A 439 -7.85 -8.68 -9.13
N ALA A 440 -7.41 -9.43 -10.14
CA ALA A 440 -6.08 -10.01 -10.21
C ALA A 440 -5.24 -9.36 -11.30
N PHE A 441 -3.99 -9.00 -10.97
CA PHE A 441 -3.03 -8.36 -11.90
C PHE A 441 -1.68 -9.06 -11.84
N LEU A 442 -0.82 -8.82 -12.82
CA LEU A 442 0.55 -9.35 -12.92
C LEU A 442 1.58 -8.22 -12.90
N ASP A 443 2.72 -8.41 -12.24
CA ASP A 443 3.91 -7.62 -12.57
C ASP A 443 4.61 -8.17 -13.83
N PHE A 444 5.67 -7.49 -14.28
CA PHE A 444 6.45 -7.91 -15.44
C PHE A 444 7.16 -9.26 -15.28
N ARG A 445 7.22 -9.82 -14.05
CA ARG A 445 7.79 -11.14 -13.76
C ARG A 445 6.73 -12.22 -13.70
N GLY A 446 5.45 -11.87 -13.85
CA GLY A 446 4.32 -12.79 -13.72
C GLY A 446 3.86 -13.04 -12.27
N ARG A 447 4.31 -12.25 -11.28
CA ARG A 447 3.78 -12.34 -9.91
C ARG A 447 2.38 -11.75 -9.85
N ILE A 448 1.49 -12.43 -9.14
CA ILE A 448 0.07 -12.06 -9.06
C ILE A 448 -0.16 -11.09 -7.90
N TYR A 449 -0.82 -9.98 -8.18
CA TYR A 449 -1.18 -8.94 -7.21
C TYR A 449 -2.69 -8.75 -7.14
N ARG A 450 -3.12 -8.18 -6.01
CA ARG A 450 -4.46 -7.64 -5.80
C ARG A 450 -4.35 -6.13 -5.67
N SER A 451 -5.45 -5.43 -5.93
CA SER A 451 -5.49 -3.98 -5.79
C SER A 451 -6.16 -3.57 -4.49
N GLY A 452 -5.79 -2.39 -3.98
CA GLY A 452 -6.33 -1.86 -2.73
C GLY A 452 -5.58 -2.35 -1.50
N VAL A 453 -6.23 -2.24 -0.34
CA VAL A 453 -5.66 -2.60 0.97
C VAL A 453 -6.45 -3.68 1.73
N LEU A 454 -7.66 -3.99 1.26
CA LEU A 454 -8.48 -5.06 1.83
C LEU A 454 -8.32 -6.32 0.98
N HIS A 455 -7.19 -7.02 1.15
CA HIS A 455 -6.92 -8.29 0.47
C HIS A 455 -5.94 -9.19 1.24
N PHE A 456 -5.83 -10.46 0.86
CA PHE A 456 -5.05 -11.46 1.59
C PHE A 456 -3.51 -11.35 1.45
N HIS A 457 -2.98 -10.47 0.58
CA HIS A 457 -1.55 -10.14 0.57
C HIS A 457 -1.15 -9.00 1.53
N GLU A 458 -2.12 -8.40 2.24
CA GLU A 458 -1.87 -7.23 3.11
C GLU A 458 -1.40 -7.60 4.51
N ARG A 459 -1.28 -6.59 5.37
CA ARG A 459 -0.87 -6.76 6.77
C ARG A 459 -1.86 -7.61 7.57
N ASP A 460 -1.40 -8.08 8.71
CA ASP A 460 -2.10 -9.02 9.60
C ASP A 460 -3.57 -8.67 9.86
N LEU A 461 -3.88 -7.41 10.19
CA LEU A 461 -5.25 -6.94 10.40
C LEU A 461 -6.15 -7.16 9.17
N ALA A 462 -5.71 -6.76 7.98
CA ALA A 462 -6.52 -6.91 6.76
C ALA A 462 -6.73 -8.38 6.41
N ARG A 463 -5.70 -9.22 6.56
CA ARG A 463 -5.79 -10.67 6.34
C ARG A 463 -6.77 -11.34 7.29
N SER A 464 -6.78 -10.95 8.57
CA SER A 464 -7.69 -11.50 9.59
C SER A 464 -9.17 -11.25 9.29
N MET A 465 -9.48 -10.21 8.50
CA MET A 465 -10.85 -9.82 8.14
C MET A 465 -11.43 -10.63 6.98
N ILE A 466 -10.63 -11.38 6.23
CA ILE A 466 -11.05 -11.97 4.95
C ILE A 466 -11.14 -13.49 5.11
N VAL A 467 -12.31 -14.04 4.79
CA VAL A 467 -12.57 -15.48 4.77
C VAL A 467 -13.21 -15.88 3.45
N PHE A 468 -13.18 -17.16 3.10
CA PHE A 468 -13.87 -17.66 1.92
C PHE A 468 -15.40 -17.54 2.10
N ALA A 469 -16.10 -17.07 1.06
CA ALA A 469 -17.56 -17.01 1.07
C ALA A 469 -18.18 -18.39 0.78
N ASP A 470 -17.67 -19.04 -0.28
CA ASP A 470 -18.13 -20.34 -0.74
C ASP A 470 -17.24 -21.46 -0.18
N ILE A 471 -17.82 -22.38 0.57
CA ILE A 471 -17.15 -23.62 0.96
C ILE A 471 -17.87 -24.77 0.25
N LYS A 472 -17.15 -25.48 -0.61
CA LYS A 472 -17.56 -26.80 -1.09
C LYS A 472 -17.20 -27.85 -0.03
N SER A 473 -17.81 -27.81 1.15
CA SER A 473 -17.51 -28.78 2.21
C SER A 473 -18.32 -30.04 1.99
N SER A 474 -17.75 -31.01 1.26
CA SER A 474 -18.25 -32.39 1.20
C SER A 474 -17.44 -33.35 2.08
N GLY A 475 -16.53 -32.86 2.93
CA GLY A 475 -15.65 -33.68 3.78
C GLY A 475 -15.65 -33.27 5.26
N ASN A 476 -15.13 -34.17 6.11
CA ASN A 476 -14.91 -33.91 7.54
C ASN A 476 -13.92 -32.76 7.73
N ILE A 477 -14.22 -31.89 8.70
CA ILE A 477 -13.36 -30.75 9.06
C ILE A 477 -12.13 -31.28 9.78
N ASP A 478 -10.95 -31.02 9.25
CA ASP A 478 -9.69 -31.33 9.93
C ASP A 478 -9.36 -30.23 10.96
N MET A 479 -9.89 -30.40 12.17
CA MET A 479 -9.65 -29.47 13.28
C MET A 479 -8.17 -29.38 13.66
N ASN A 480 -7.38 -30.44 13.46
CA ASN A 480 -5.96 -30.43 13.79
C ASN A 480 -5.20 -29.48 12.87
N ALA A 481 -5.56 -29.43 11.58
CA ALA A 481 -4.96 -28.48 10.64
C ALA A 481 -5.19 -27.02 11.07
N TYR A 482 -6.39 -26.68 11.57
CA TYR A 482 -6.70 -25.33 12.05
C TYR A 482 -5.99 -24.98 13.36
N LEU A 483 -5.90 -25.94 14.29
CA LEU A 483 -5.14 -25.75 15.54
C LEU A 483 -3.66 -25.51 15.24
N ALA A 484 -3.05 -26.37 14.41
CA ALA A 484 -1.66 -26.21 13.99
C ALA A 484 -1.43 -24.86 13.27
N ALA A 485 -2.35 -24.44 12.39
CA ALA A 485 -2.28 -23.14 11.72
C ALA A 485 -2.33 -21.97 12.71
N ALA A 486 -3.20 -22.05 13.73
CA ALA A 486 -3.23 -21.07 14.81
C ALA A 486 -1.89 -21.03 15.56
N ALA A 487 -1.28 -22.18 15.88
CA ALA A 487 0.06 -22.22 16.47
C ALA A 487 1.08 -21.47 15.60
N PHE A 488 1.13 -21.71 14.30
CA PHE A 488 2.06 -21.02 13.40
C PHE A 488 1.83 -19.50 13.28
N HIS A 489 0.65 -18.99 13.66
CA HIS A 489 0.43 -17.56 13.82
C HIS A 489 1.04 -16.99 15.10
N TYR A 490 1.18 -17.81 16.15
CA TYR A 490 1.87 -17.45 17.38
C TYR A 490 3.39 -17.43 17.19
N LYS A 491 3.99 -18.55 16.76
CA LYS A 491 5.44 -18.67 16.54
C LYS A 491 5.79 -19.76 15.51
N SER A 492 7.06 -19.86 15.12
CA SER A 492 7.55 -20.97 14.30
C SER A 492 7.73 -22.25 15.13
N PHE A 493 7.57 -23.42 14.50
CA PHE A 493 7.73 -24.75 15.11
C PHE A 493 8.60 -25.64 14.24
N VAL A 494 9.23 -26.66 14.84
CA VAL A 494 10.07 -27.61 14.08
C VAL A 494 9.24 -28.72 13.44
N SER A 495 7.96 -28.87 13.78
CA SER A 495 7.04 -29.81 13.13
C SER A 495 5.58 -29.39 13.30
N VAL A 496 4.69 -29.98 12.49
CA VAL A 496 3.24 -29.79 12.64
C VAL A 496 2.73 -30.44 13.94
N ASP A 497 3.30 -31.57 14.35
CA ASP A 497 2.91 -32.27 15.58
C ASP A 497 3.27 -31.46 16.83
N GLU A 498 4.43 -30.80 16.85
CA GLU A 498 4.80 -29.89 17.93
C GLU A 498 3.88 -28.67 17.98
N ALA A 499 3.53 -28.10 16.82
CA ALA A 499 2.56 -27.01 16.74
C ALA A 499 1.20 -27.43 17.31
N LEU A 500 0.73 -28.64 16.96
CA LEU A 500 -0.52 -29.19 17.46
C LEU A 500 -0.47 -29.47 18.98
N TYR A 501 0.62 -30.06 19.47
CA TYR A 501 0.85 -30.27 20.89
C TYR A 501 0.82 -28.94 21.65
N PHE A 502 1.52 -27.92 21.13
CA PHE A 502 1.50 -26.58 21.70
C PHE A 502 0.08 -26.02 21.75
N SER A 503 -0.67 -26.08 20.65
CA SER A 503 -2.05 -25.59 20.60
C SER A 503 -2.97 -26.26 21.62
N ASN A 504 -2.91 -27.59 21.73
CA ASN A 504 -3.76 -28.33 22.66
C ASN A 504 -3.48 -27.98 24.13
N ASN A 505 -2.23 -27.68 24.47
CA ASN A 505 -1.85 -27.33 25.84
C ASN A 505 -2.07 -25.85 26.16
N ASN A 506 -1.97 -24.95 25.17
CA ASN A 506 -1.97 -23.51 25.42
C ASN A 506 -3.30 -22.83 25.05
N PHE A 507 -3.96 -23.25 23.97
CA PHE A 507 -5.15 -22.53 23.46
C PHE A 507 -6.44 -23.00 24.09
N LEU A 508 -6.57 -24.30 24.36
CA LEU A 508 -7.78 -24.88 24.95
C LEU A 508 -7.99 -24.50 26.43
N GLN A 509 -6.96 -23.95 27.08
CA GLN A 509 -7.03 -23.46 28.46
C GLN A 509 -7.43 -21.98 28.55
N LEU A 510 -7.43 -21.25 27.43
CA LEU A 510 -7.83 -19.84 27.39
C LEU A 510 -9.36 -19.75 27.48
N SER A 511 -9.86 -19.24 28.60
CA SER A 511 -11.29 -19.18 28.91
C SER A 511 -11.88 -17.77 28.92
N HIS A 512 -11.03 -16.74 28.98
CA HIS A 512 -11.45 -15.34 29.07
C HIS A 512 -10.83 -14.51 27.92
N ASP A 513 -11.62 -13.56 27.39
CA ASP A 513 -11.24 -12.72 26.24
C ASP A 513 -10.00 -11.84 26.54
N ASP A 514 -9.83 -11.37 27.78
CA ASP A 514 -8.69 -10.54 28.18
C ASP A 514 -7.37 -11.34 28.23
N ASP A 515 -7.43 -12.59 28.70
CA ASP A 515 -6.28 -13.50 28.66
C ASP A 515 -5.89 -13.83 27.22
N LEU A 516 -6.89 -14.06 26.36
CA LEU A 516 -6.70 -14.29 24.94
C LEU A 516 -6.06 -13.08 24.24
N LEU A 517 -6.44 -11.86 24.62
CA LEU A 517 -5.88 -10.63 24.07
C LEU A 517 -4.42 -10.42 24.46
N MET A 518 -4.10 -10.62 25.74
CA MET A 518 -2.71 -10.51 26.21
C MET A 518 -1.83 -11.60 25.61
N TYR A 519 -2.35 -12.81 25.51
CA TYR A 519 -1.65 -13.91 24.88
C TYR A 519 -1.42 -13.67 23.39
N ALA A 520 -2.46 -13.26 22.64
CA ALA A 520 -2.36 -13.03 21.22
C ALA A 520 -1.40 -11.89 20.87
N ARG A 521 -1.16 -10.94 21.77
CA ARG A 521 -0.19 -9.85 21.56
C ARG A 521 1.23 -10.36 21.34
N GLU A 522 1.61 -11.46 21.99
CA GLU A 522 2.96 -12.03 21.87
C GLU A 522 3.16 -12.81 20.55
N ALA A 523 2.08 -12.99 19.80
CA ALA A 523 2.11 -13.71 18.54
C ALA A 523 2.83 -12.93 17.45
N LYS A 524 3.47 -13.67 16.53
CA LYS A 524 3.98 -13.15 15.26
C LYS A 524 2.89 -12.50 14.40
N ARG A 525 1.65 -12.98 14.50
CA ARG A 525 0.48 -12.54 13.74
C ARG A 525 -0.76 -12.44 14.66
N PRO A 526 -0.83 -11.41 15.52
CA PRO A 526 -1.82 -11.31 16.60
C PRO A 526 -3.28 -11.36 16.11
N PHE A 527 -3.62 -10.64 15.05
CA PHE A 527 -5.00 -10.56 14.56
C PHE A 527 -5.42 -11.84 13.85
N GLN A 528 -4.55 -12.45 13.03
CA GLN A 528 -4.85 -13.75 12.42
C GLN A 528 -4.96 -14.85 13.46
N LEU A 529 -4.11 -14.87 14.49
CA LEU A 529 -4.23 -15.81 15.61
C LEU A 529 -5.57 -15.66 16.31
N PHE A 530 -5.93 -14.44 16.73
CA PHE A 530 -7.19 -14.19 17.43
C PHE A 530 -8.40 -14.59 16.59
N ALA A 531 -8.43 -14.21 15.30
CA ALA A 531 -9.48 -14.61 14.37
C ALA A 531 -9.60 -16.14 14.22
N HIS A 532 -8.47 -16.87 14.22
CA HIS A 532 -8.47 -18.34 14.22
C HIS A 532 -9.00 -18.91 15.53
N LEU A 533 -8.57 -18.38 16.68
CA LEU A 533 -8.98 -18.87 17.99
C LEU A 533 -10.48 -18.68 18.21
N ILE A 534 -11.06 -17.53 17.82
CA ILE A 534 -12.52 -17.33 17.79
C ILE A 534 -13.20 -18.40 16.92
N GLY A 535 -12.61 -18.73 15.77
CA GLY A 535 -13.14 -19.75 14.87
C GLY A 535 -13.13 -21.15 15.48
N VAL A 536 -12.02 -21.53 16.11
CA VAL A 536 -11.81 -22.83 16.75
C VAL A 536 -12.70 -23.02 17.98
N THR A 537 -12.89 -21.96 18.78
CA THR A 537 -13.74 -22.02 19.98
C THR A 537 -15.22 -21.81 19.66
N SER A 538 -15.57 -21.43 18.42
CA SER A 538 -16.95 -21.24 18.03
C SER A 538 -17.73 -22.56 18.01
N PRO A 539 -18.94 -22.61 18.60
CA PRO A 539 -19.81 -23.78 18.46
C PRO A 539 -20.31 -23.94 17.01
N ASN A 540 -20.20 -22.91 16.17
CA ASN A 540 -20.61 -22.94 14.78
C ASN A 540 -19.44 -23.31 13.86
N LEU A 541 -19.36 -24.58 13.49
CA LEU A 541 -18.32 -25.12 12.60
C LEU A 541 -18.27 -24.45 11.20
N LYS A 542 -19.31 -23.70 10.79
CA LYS A 542 -19.28 -22.90 9.57
C LYS A 542 -18.35 -21.69 9.68
N VAL A 543 -17.98 -21.26 10.89
CA VAL A 543 -17.07 -20.13 11.10
C VAL A 543 -15.65 -20.56 10.74
N ILE A 544 -15.19 -21.68 11.29
CA ILE A 544 -13.82 -22.18 11.08
C ILE A 544 -13.56 -22.64 9.64
N THR A 545 -14.54 -23.31 9.01
CA THR A 545 -14.38 -23.85 7.65
C THR A 545 -14.14 -22.81 6.57
N ARG A 546 -14.42 -21.53 6.87
CA ARG A 546 -14.21 -20.40 5.95
C ARG A 546 -12.83 -19.77 6.12
N ILE A 547 -12.19 -20.02 7.26
CA ILE A 547 -10.90 -19.41 7.58
C ILE A 547 -9.84 -19.99 6.64
N PRO A 548 -9.06 -19.13 5.96
CA PRO A 548 -8.04 -19.59 5.04
C PRO A 548 -6.85 -20.17 5.81
N LEU A 549 -6.48 -21.41 5.47
CA LEU A 549 -5.21 -22.00 5.92
C LEU A 549 -4.09 -21.54 4.99
N THR A 550 -3.18 -20.71 5.50
CA THR A 550 -2.08 -20.18 4.69
C THR A 550 -0.85 -21.07 4.79
N GLN A 551 -0.36 -21.53 3.65
CA GLN A 551 0.91 -22.24 3.52
C GLN A 551 1.89 -21.37 2.75
N ASP A 552 3.14 -21.29 3.22
CA ASP A 552 4.21 -20.54 2.58
C ASP A 552 5.41 -21.46 2.37
N ALA A 553 6.15 -21.22 1.29
CA ALA A 553 7.33 -22.00 0.95
C ALA A 553 8.55 -21.52 1.74
N SER A 554 9.39 -22.44 2.21
CA SER A 554 10.65 -22.10 2.89
C SER A 554 11.65 -21.55 1.87
N ALA A 555 11.72 -20.21 1.78
CA ALA A 555 12.58 -19.48 0.84
C ALA A 555 12.43 -19.98 -0.62
N SER A 556 11.26 -19.74 -1.22
CA SER A 556 10.89 -20.23 -2.56
C SER A 556 11.95 -20.03 -3.65
N ALA A 557 12.73 -18.94 -3.61
CA ALA A 557 13.84 -18.74 -4.53
C ALA A 557 14.91 -19.83 -4.42
N TYR A 558 15.34 -20.19 -3.21
CA TYR A 558 16.32 -21.25 -2.98
C TYR A 558 15.76 -22.64 -3.26
N GLN A 559 14.48 -22.88 -3.01
CA GLN A 559 13.81 -24.12 -3.44
C GLN A 559 13.82 -24.28 -4.97
N ILE A 560 13.50 -23.20 -5.71
CA ILE A 560 13.50 -23.23 -7.17
C ILE A 560 14.93 -23.38 -7.71
N MET A 561 15.91 -22.69 -7.10
CA MET A 561 17.32 -22.81 -7.48
C MET A 561 17.85 -24.22 -7.22
N SER A 562 17.58 -24.81 -6.06
CA SER A 562 18.03 -26.16 -5.75
C SER A 562 17.44 -27.19 -6.70
N TYR A 563 16.17 -27.03 -7.09
CA TYR A 563 15.54 -27.85 -8.12
C TYR A 563 16.26 -27.74 -9.48
N PHE A 564 16.51 -26.52 -9.98
CA PHE A 564 17.15 -26.34 -11.29
C PHE A 564 18.62 -26.76 -11.31
N LEU A 565 19.33 -26.62 -10.19
CA LEU A 565 20.74 -26.99 -10.06
C LEU A 565 20.94 -28.44 -9.61
N LEU A 566 19.86 -29.16 -9.27
CA LEU A 566 19.90 -30.48 -8.65
C LEU A 566 20.77 -30.50 -7.38
N ASP A 567 20.72 -29.42 -6.60
CA ASP A 567 21.46 -29.28 -5.35
C ASP A 567 20.68 -29.94 -4.21
N GLU A 568 21.02 -31.20 -3.93
CA GLU A 568 20.37 -32.01 -2.88
C GLU A 568 20.53 -31.40 -1.47
N SER A 569 21.68 -30.77 -1.20
CA SER A 569 21.96 -30.14 0.10
C SER A 569 21.02 -28.96 0.33
N LEU A 570 20.93 -28.06 -0.65
CA LEU A 570 20.04 -26.90 -0.56
C LEU A 570 18.57 -27.32 -0.64
N ALA A 571 18.23 -28.33 -1.45
CA ALA A 571 16.88 -28.89 -1.53
C ALA A 571 16.42 -29.44 -0.17
N SER A 572 17.30 -30.12 0.56
CA SER A 572 17.02 -30.61 1.92
C SER A 572 16.85 -29.45 2.91
N ARG A 573 17.78 -28.48 2.93
CA ARG A 573 17.73 -27.30 3.82
C ARG A 573 16.50 -26.42 3.60
N THR A 574 15.91 -26.47 2.41
CA THR A 574 14.71 -25.69 2.03
C THR A 574 13.42 -26.51 2.08
N ASN A 575 13.45 -27.76 2.55
CA ASN A 575 12.29 -28.67 2.62
C ASN A 575 11.70 -29.07 1.26
N LEU A 576 12.44 -28.94 0.16
CA LEU A 576 12.04 -29.53 -1.12
C LEU A 576 12.12 -31.06 -1.05
N ILE A 577 13.15 -31.57 -0.36
CA ILE A 577 13.26 -32.98 0.02
C ILE A 577 12.78 -33.10 1.48
N PRO A 578 11.80 -33.97 1.76
CA PRO A 578 11.37 -34.21 3.14
C PRO A 578 12.51 -34.72 4.02
N SER A 579 12.61 -34.19 5.24
CA SER A 579 13.57 -34.67 6.23
C SER A 579 13.18 -36.06 6.75
N LEU A 580 14.19 -36.89 7.03
CA LEU A 580 13.98 -38.26 7.54
C LEU A 580 13.36 -38.28 8.94
N ASP A 581 13.62 -37.26 9.76
CA ASP A 581 13.09 -37.13 11.12
C ASP A 581 11.78 -36.34 11.19
N GLY A 582 11.21 -35.95 10.03
CA GLY A 582 9.95 -35.21 9.92
C GLY A 582 10.05 -33.74 10.37
N LYS A 583 11.25 -33.23 10.68
CA LYS A 583 11.42 -31.84 11.11
C LYS A 583 11.50 -30.88 9.93
N ILE A 584 10.84 -29.74 10.09
CA ILE A 584 10.91 -28.59 9.21
C ILE A 584 12.31 -27.96 9.35
N GLN A 585 13.02 -27.89 8.23
CA GLN A 585 14.34 -27.30 8.10
C GLN A 585 14.24 -25.78 7.94
N ASP A 586 15.11 -25.05 8.63
CA ASP A 586 15.24 -23.60 8.49
C ASP A 586 16.56 -23.23 7.80
N VAL A 587 16.46 -22.90 6.52
CA VAL A 587 17.61 -22.50 5.69
C VAL A 587 18.40 -21.33 6.29
N TYR A 588 17.74 -20.40 7.00
CA TYR A 588 18.42 -19.24 7.57
C TYR A 588 19.28 -19.61 8.77
N SER A 589 18.83 -20.56 9.60
CA SER A 589 19.64 -21.13 10.67
C SER A 589 20.92 -21.79 10.13
N PHE A 590 20.84 -22.52 9.02
CA PHE A 590 22.05 -23.09 8.38
C PHE A 590 23.01 -22.02 7.89
N ILE A 591 22.51 -20.99 7.19
CA ILE A 591 23.33 -19.88 6.69
C ILE A 591 23.99 -19.12 7.86
N LEU A 592 23.27 -18.93 8.96
CA LEU A 592 23.78 -18.27 10.16
C LEU A 592 24.94 -19.06 10.79
N GLU A 593 24.81 -20.37 10.91
CA GLU A 593 25.88 -21.21 11.47
C GLU A 593 27.10 -21.24 10.54
N ASP A 594 26.89 -21.34 9.22
CA ASP A 594 27.97 -21.25 8.23
C ASP A 594 28.69 -19.89 8.33
N LEU A 595 27.96 -18.79 8.52
CA LEU A 595 28.52 -17.45 8.73
C LEU A 595 29.33 -17.33 10.02
N LYS A 596 28.87 -17.92 11.13
CA LYS A 596 29.60 -17.91 12.40
C LYS A 596 30.93 -18.66 12.28
N VAL A 597 30.96 -19.78 11.54
CA VAL A 597 32.19 -20.52 11.27
C VAL A 597 33.17 -19.64 10.48
N PHE A 598 32.70 -19.00 9.41
CA PHE A 598 33.51 -18.08 8.61
C PHE A 598 34.07 -16.92 9.45
N MET A 599 33.23 -16.25 10.25
CA MET A 599 33.67 -15.12 11.09
C MET A 599 34.73 -15.51 12.11
N LYS A 600 34.65 -16.71 12.69
CA LYS A 600 35.68 -17.21 13.61
C LYS A 600 37.01 -17.49 12.92
N ALA A 601 36.98 -17.89 11.64
CA ALA A 601 38.18 -18.15 10.86
C ALA A 601 38.85 -16.86 10.38
N GLU A 602 38.08 -15.86 9.95
CA GLU A 602 38.61 -14.62 9.36
C GLU A 602 38.97 -13.55 10.40
N LEU A 603 38.33 -13.56 11.57
CA LEU A 603 38.64 -12.61 12.63
C LEU A 603 39.76 -13.19 13.50
N ASP A 604 40.99 -12.81 13.19
CA ASP A 604 42.21 -13.16 13.95
C ASP A 604 42.09 -12.87 15.47
N ASN A 605 41.24 -11.91 15.84
CA ASN A 605 40.94 -11.59 17.22
C ASN A 605 39.74 -12.42 17.74
N ASN A 606 40.04 -13.47 18.51
CA ASN A 606 39.06 -14.34 19.18
C ASN A 606 38.03 -13.59 20.04
N HIS A 607 38.37 -12.44 20.61
CA HIS A 607 37.43 -11.65 21.40
C HIS A 607 36.41 -10.96 20.49
N LEU A 608 36.87 -10.37 19.39
CA LEU A 608 36.00 -9.73 18.41
C LEU A 608 35.08 -10.73 17.70
N SER A 609 35.62 -11.91 17.33
CA SER A 609 34.83 -12.97 16.71
C SER A 609 33.72 -13.48 17.63
N THR A 610 34.01 -13.62 18.93
CA THR A 610 33.02 -14.00 19.94
C THR A 610 31.94 -12.93 20.10
N ILE A 611 32.32 -11.65 20.20
CA ILE A 611 31.36 -10.53 20.30
C ILE A 611 30.43 -10.52 19.08
N VAL A 612 30.99 -10.60 17.87
CA VAL A 612 30.21 -10.59 16.63
C VAL A 612 29.27 -11.79 16.56
N CYS A 613 29.78 -13.01 16.81
CA CYS A 613 28.96 -14.22 16.78
C CYS A 613 27.81 -14.22 17.80
N ASN A 614 27.99 -13.58 18.96
CA ASN A 614 26.96 -13.47 19.99
C ASN A 614 25.84 -12.48 19.60
N VAL A 615 26.14 -11.51 18.74
CA VAL A 615 25.15 -10.54 18.23
C VAL A 615 24.40 -11.09 17.00
N LEU A 616 24.98 -12.05 16.29
CA LEU A 616 24.35 -12.72 15.15
C LEU A 616 23.27 -13.71 15.62
N THR A 617 22.01 -13.29 15.55
CA THR A 617 20.84 -14.12 15.86
C THR A 617 20.07 -14.53 14.60
N PRO A 618 19.32 -15.65 14.62
CA PRO A 618 18.33 -15.95 13.58
C PRO A 618 17.30 -14.81 13.44
N ILE A 619 16.72 -14.68 12.24
CA ILE A 619 15.71 -13.66 11.89
C ILE A 619 14.30 -14.07 12.31
#